data_AF-A0A606V0V2-F1
#
_entry.id   AF-A0A606V0V2-F1
#
_cell.length_a   1.000
_cell.length_b   1.000
_cell.length_c   1.000
_cell.angle_alpha   90.00
_cell.angle_beta   90.00
_cell.angle_gamma   90.00
#
_symmetry.space_group_name_H-M   'P 1'
#
loop_
_entity.id
_entity.type
_entity.pdbx_description
1 polymer ?
#
loop_
_entity_poly.entity_id
_entity_poly.type
_entity_poly.pdbx_seq_one_letter_code
_entity_poly.pdbx_strand_id
1 'polypeptide(L)'
;MNTEQIQTSAAGSPGAEAPRFSQQKLLAVSSDIDQQPRWRDGANKACAYYDGDQLEPEVVAVLEERGQPKTIHNLIAPTIDGVLGMEAKTRTDLMVVSDDPDEEAEKLADAINAEFADACRLSNLNKARSDAYAEQIKAGLS
;
A
#
# COMPACT_ATOMS: atom_id res chain seq x y z
N MET A 1 45.37 9.14 -33.92
CA MET A 1 44.95 8.13 -32.93
C MET A 1 43.47 8.36 -32.69
N ASN A 2 42.63 7.83 -33.59
CA ASN A 2 41.18 7.98 -33.53
C ASN A 2 40.61 6.61 -33.21
N THR A 3 40.07 6.44 -32.02
CA THR A 3 39.39 5.23 -31.58
C THR A 3 38.05 5.13 -32.30
N GLU A 4 37.89 4.02 -33.02
CA GLU A 4 36.77 3.73 -33.89
C GLU A 4 35.46 3.55 -33.10
N GLN A 5 34.38 4.10 -33.66
CA GLN A 5 33.01 3.83 -33.23
C GLN A 5 32.70 2.36 -33.51
N ILE A 6 32.56 1.56 -32.46
CA ILE A 6 32.02 0.21 -32.57
C ILE A 6 30.51 0.34 -32.79
N GLN A 7 30.10 0.32 -34.06
CA GLN A 7 28.72 0.06 -34.46
C GLN A 7 28.41 -1.40 -34.17
N THR A 8 27.69 -1.67 -33.09
CA THR A 8 27.01 -2.96 -32.91
C THR A 8 25.75 -2.94 -33.77
N SER A 9 25.90 -3.25 -35.06
CA SER A 9 24.79 -3.65 -35.91
C SER A 9 24.39 -5.09 -35.56
N ALA A 10 23.47 -5.22 -34.61
CA ALA A 10 22.82 -6.51 -34.36
C ALA A 10 21.91 -6.83 -35.55
N ALA A 11 22.42 -7.67 -36.47
CA ALA A 11 21.63 -8.32 -37.50
C ALA A 11 20.44 -9.02 -36.84
N GLY A 12 19.23 -8.59 -37.20
CA GLY A 12 17.99 -9.17 -36.71
C GLY A 12 17.84 -10.62 -37.18
N SER A 13 17.89 -11.57 -36.25
CA SER A 13 17.42 -12.93 -36.51
C SER A 13 15.93 -12.89 -36.86
N PRO A 14 15.50 -13.55 -37.96
CA PRO A 14 14.10 -13.60 -38.35
C PRO A 14 13.35 -14.50 -37.35
N GLY A 15 12.69 -13.86 -36.38
CA GLY A 15 11.90 -14.54 -35.35
C GLY A 15 12.07 -13.99 -33.93
N ALA A 16 12.97 -13.03 -33.69
CA ALA A 16 13.10 -12.41 -32.38
C ALA A 16 11.94 -11.42 -32.14
N GLU A 17 11.00 -11.78 -31.26
CA GLU A 17 10.03 -10.82 -30.69
C GLU A 17 10.78 -9.54 -30.28
N ALA A 18 10.23 -8.37 -30.65
CA ALA A 18 10.80 -7.10 -30.22
C ALA A 18 10.95 -7.10 -28.69
N PRO A 19 12.08 -6.62 -28.13
CA PRO A 19 12.30 -6.64 -26.70
C PRO A 19 11.16 -5.89 -25.98
N ARG A 20 10.49 -6.58 -25.05
CA ARG A 20 9.32 -6.04 -24.32
C ARG A 20 9.65 -4.80 -23.48
N PHE A 21 10.93 -4.57 -23.19
CA PHE A 21 11.44 -3.40 -22.48
C PHE A 21 12.65 -2.80 -23.21
N SER A 22 12.71 -1.47 -23.27
CA SER A 22 13.91 -0.76 -23.70
C SER A 22 14.98 -0.82 -22.60
N GLN A 23 16.26 -0.68 -22.99
CA GLN A 23 17.38 -0.66 -22.04
C GLN A 23 17.21 0.40 -20.93
N GLN A 24 16.74 1.60 -21.30
CA GLN A 24 16.46 2.68 -20.35
C GLN A 24 15.42 2.28 -19.30
N LYS A 25 14.35 1.59 -19.74
CA LYS A 25 13.28 1.14 -18.83
C LYS A 25 13.76 0.04 -17.88
N LEU A 26 14.63 -0.86 -18.36
CA LEU A 26 15.27 -1.86 -17.50
C LEU A 26 16.16 -1.20 -16.43
N LEU A 27 17.01 -0.24 -16.84
CA LEU A 27 17.86 0.48 -15.89
C LEU A 27 17.05 1.26 -14.84
N ALA A 28 15.92 1.86 -15.24
CA ALA A 28 15.03 2.54 -14.31
C ALA A 28 14.44 1.57 -13.27
N VAL A 29 13.97 0.39 -13.70
CA VAL A 29 13.43 -0.63 -12.79
C VAL A 29 14.52 -1.19 -11.86
N SER A 30 15.71 -1.49 -12.39
CA SER A 30 16.83 -1.96 -11.56
C SER A 30 17.23 -0.91 -10.53
N SER A 31 17.32 0.36 -10.92
CA SER A 31 17.63 1.46 -9.98
C SER A 31 16.57 1.62 -8.90
N ASP A 32 15.29 1.43 -9.21
CA ASP A 32 14.19 1.51 -8.23
C ASP A 32 14.24 0.35 -7.23
N ILE A 33 14.54 -0.86 -7.71
CA ILE A 33 14.74 -2.05 -6.86
C ILE A 33 15.91 -1.82 -5.88
N ASP A 34 17.03 -1.32 -6.38
CA ASP A 34 18.23 -1.08 -5.57
C ASP A 34 18.02 0.02 -4.50
N GLN A 35 17.08 0.94 -4.74
CA GLN A 35 16.78 2.06 -3.85
C GLN A 35 15.58 1.81 -2.93
N GLN A 36 15.09 0.56 -2.82
CA GLN A 36 13.95 0.27 -1.94
C GLN A 36 14.26 0.59 -0.47
N PRO A 37 13.38 1.35 0.21
CA PRO A 37 13.59 1.68 1.62
C PRO A 37 13.56 0.45 2.53
N ARG A 38 14.44 0.43 3.54
CA ARG A 38 14.58 -0.69 4.49
C ARG A 38 13.31 -0.98 5.31
N TRP A 39 12.39 -0.03 5.45
CA TRP A 39 11.13 -0.25 6.18
C TRP A 39 10.19 -1.24 5.45
N ARG A 40 10.36 -1.45 4.14
CA ARG A 40 9.53 -2.36 3.34
C ARG A 40 9.62 -3.81 3.83
N ASP A 41 10.78 -4.26 4.31
CA ASP A 41 10.95 -5.63 4.80
C ASP A 41 10.08 -5.90 6.04
N GLY A 42 10.07 -4.95 6.98
CA GLY A 42 9.24 -5.01 8.17
C GLY A 42 7.74 -4.92 7.85
N ALA A 43 7.36 -4.02 6.95
CA ALA A 43 5.98 -3.88 6.49
C ALA A 43 5.48 -5.16 5.79
N ASN A 44 6.27 -5.75 4.90
CA ASN A 44 5.94 -7.00 4.23
C ASN A 44 5.73 -8.13 5.23
N LYS A 45 6.60 -8.26 6.24
CA LYS A 45 6.45 -9.25 7.31
C LYS A 45 5.18 -9.02 8.13
N ALA A 46 4.86 -7.78 8.47
CA ALA A 46 3.64 -7.45 9.22
C ALA A 46 2.38 -7.81 8.43
N CYS A 47 2.34 -7.52 7.13
CA CYS A 47 1.24 -7.92 6.24
C CYS A 47 1.12 -9.44 6.13
N ALA A 48 2.22 -10.16 5.93
CA ALA A 48 2.24 -11.62 5.90
C ALA A 48 1.66 -12.23 7.19
N TYR A 49 2.02 -11.66 8.34
CA TYR A 49 1.52 -12.11 9.64
C TYR A 49 0.02 -11.86 9.80
N TYR A 50 -0.50 -10.75 9.27
CA TYR A 50 -1.94 -10.50 9.21
C TYR A 50 -2.64 -11.54 8.31
N ASP A 51 -2.11 -11.82 7.12
CA ASP A 51 -2.69 -12.79 6.17
C ASP A 51 -2.54 -14.26 6.61
N GLY A 52 -1.80 -14.52 7.69
CA GLY A 52 -1.63 -15.84 8.28
C GLY A 52 -0.35 -16.55 7.86
N ASP A 53 0.52 -15.92 7.07
CA ASP A 53 1.86 -16.42 6.78
C ASP A 53 2.84 -15.97 7.87
N GLN A 54 2.89 -16.76 8.94
CA GLN A 54 3.62 -16.46 10.17
C GLN A 54 4.84 -17.38 10.40
N LEU A 55 5.04 -18.38 9.54
CA LEU A 55 6.09 -19.38 9.70
C LEU A 55 7.26 -19.06 8.77
N GLU A 56 8.45 -18.96 9.34
CA GLU A 56 9.66 -18.81 8.54
C GLU A 56 9.89 -20.07 7.67
N PRO A 57 10.48 -19.92 6.46
CA PRO A 57 10.70 -21.03 5.53
C PRO A 57 11.50 -22.19 6.14
N GLU A 58 12.46 -21.90 7.02
CA GLU A 58 13.26 -22.93 7.70
C GLU A 58 12.42 -23.77 8.65
N VAL A 59 11.47 -23.14 9.36
CA VAL A 59 10.53 -23.84 10.26
C VAL A 59 9.61 -24.74 9.46
N VAL A 60 9.11 -24.23 8.32
CA VAL A 60 8.29 -24.99 7.38
C VAL A 60 9.01 -26.26 6.89
N ALA A 61 10.28 -26.15 6.48
CA ALA A 61 11.06 -27.29 6.01
C ALA A 61 11.23 -28.37 7.09
N VAL A 62 11.49 -27.96 8.35
CA VAL A 62 11.62 -28.88 9.48
C VAL A 62 10.29 -29.57 9.82
N LEU A 63 9.16 -28.86 9.74
CA LEU A 63 7.85 -29.45 9.94
C LEU A 63 7.53 -30.51 8.88
N GLU A 64 7.85 -30.21 7.62
CA GLU A 64 7.66 -31.12 6.49
C GLU A 64 8.54 -32.37 6.61
N GLU A 65 9.82 -32.22 6.97
CA GLU A 65 10.73 -33.35 7.22
C GLU A 65 10.21 -34.29 8.31
N ARG A 66 9.60 -33.72 9.36
CA ARG A 66 9.00 -34.46 10.48
C ARG A 66 7.60 -35.01 10.18
N GLY A 67 7.02 -34.69 9.03
CA GLY A 67 5.64 -35.04 8.69
C GLY A 67 4.59 -34.36 9.58
N GLN A 68 4.91 -33.19 10.14
CA GLN A 68 4.01 -32.41 10.98
C GLN A 68 3.21 -31.40 10.15
N PRO A 69 1.92 -31.19 10.44
CA PRO A 69 1.13 -30.16 9.77
C PRO A 69 1.58 -28.75 10.17
N LYS A 70 1.45 -27.79 9.26
CA LYS A 70 1.69 -26.35 9.51
C LYS A 70 0.51 -25.76 10.30
N THR A 71 0.56 -25.85 11.63
CA THR A 71 -0.48 -25.30 12.50
C THR A 71 -0.14 -23.86 12.90
N ILE A 72 -1.01 -22.91 12.58
CA ILE A 72 -0.87 -21.49 12.92
C ILE A 72 -2.14 -21.04 13.63
N HIS A 73 -1.97 -20.42 14.80
CA HIS A 73 -3.05 -19.78 15.55
C HIS A 73 -2.90 -18.26 15.46
N ASN A 74 -3.51 -17.65 14.44
CA ASN A 74 -3.36 -16.22 14.18
C ASN A 74 -4.16 -15.38 15.20
N LEU A 75 -3.44 -14.80 16.16
CA LEU A 75 -4.00 -13.84 17.13
C LEU A 75 -3.91 -12.38 16.65
N ILE A 76 -3.13 -12.13 15.60
CA ILE A 76 -2.85 -10.78 15.09
C ILE A 76 -4.05 -10.29 14.28
N ALA A 77 -4.50 -11.05 13.28
CA ALA A 77 -5.58 -10.61 12.40
C ALA A 77 -6.88 -10.26 13.16
N PRO A 78 -7.39 -11.10 14.09
CA PRO A 78 -8.59 -10.75 14.85
C PRO A 78 -8.42 -9.50 15.72
N THR A 79 -7.21 -9.27 16.24
CA THR A 79 -6.90 -8.09 17.05
C THR A 79 -6.93 -6.82 16.19
N ILE A 80 -6.29 -6.87 15.02
CA ILE A 80 -6.27 -5.76 14.07
C ILE A 80 -7.68 -5.48 13.56
N ASP A 81 -8.45 -6.50 13.18
CA ASP A 81 -9.84 -6.35 12.75
C ASP A 81 -10.73 -5.73 13.85
N GLY A 82 -10.46 -6.05 15.11
CA GLY A 82 -11.10 -5.41 16.26
C GLY A 82 -10.82 -3.91 16.33
N VAL A 83 -9.57 -3.49 16.13
CA VAL A 83 -9.17 -2.06 16.08
C VAL A 83 -9.81 -1.35 14.88
N LEU A 84 -9.82 -1.97 13.71
CA LEU A 84 -10.47 -1.42 12.52
C LEU A 84 -11.98 -1.25 12.72
N GLY A 85 -12.63 -2.24 13.34
CA GLY A 85 -14.04 -2.14 13.71
C GLY A 85 -14.31 -1.03 14.72
N MET A 86 -13.41 -0.82 15.69
CA MET A 86 -13.51 0.28 16.64
C MET A 86 -13.37 1.64 15.96
N GLU A 87 -12.36 1.84 15.10
CA GLU A 87 -12.19 3.08 14.34
C GLU A 87 -13.43 3.39 13.50
N ALA A 88 -13.91 2.43 12.73
CA ALA A 88 -15.08 2.62 11.87
C ALA A 88 -16.33 3.01 12.68
N LYS A 89 -16.47 2.51 13.91
CA LYS A 89 -17.59 2.80 14.82
C LYS A 89 -17.48 4.16 15.51
N THR A 90 -16.28 4.57 15.93
CA THR A 90 -16.05 5.81 16.71
C THR A 90 -15.69 7.00 15.83
N ARG A 91 -15.72 6.81 14.53
CA ARG A 91 -15.40 7.79 13.52
C ARG A 91 -16.24 9.06 13.66
N THR A 92 -15.56 10.20 13.57
CA THR A 92 -16.16 11.52 13.50
C THR A 92 -15.83 12.16 12.16
N ASP A 93 -16.79 12.90 11.61
CA ASP A 93 -16.58 13.65 10.38
C ASP A 93 -16.04 15.04 10.69
N LEU A 94 -15.33 15.62 9.72
CA LEU A 94 -14.83 16.97 9.83
C LEU A 94 -15.99 17.95 9.69
N MET A 95 -15.94 19.03 10.48
CA MET A 95 -16.93 20.10 10.45
C MET A 95 -16.21 21.43 10.26
N VAL A 96 -16.68 22.21 9.29
CA VAL A 96 -16.23 23.57 9.05
C VAL A 96 -16.94 24.48 10.04
N VAL A 97 -16.18 25.32 10.73
CA VAL A 97 -16.69 26.27 11.73
C VAL A 97 -16.17 27.66 11.36
N SER A 98 -17.04 28.67 11.45
CA SER A 98 -16.65 30.07 11.27
C SER A 98 -15.79 30.53 12.45
N ASP A 99 -14.71 31.25 12.16
CA ASP A 99 -13.88 31.91 13.19
C ASP A 99 -14.51 33.25 13.63
N ASP A 100 -15.24 33.91 12.71
CA ASP A 100 -15.89 35.18 12.97
C ASP A 100 -17.34 34.97 13.49
N PRO A 101 -17.77 35.71 14.54
CA PRO A 101 -19.12 35.65 15.08
C PRO A 101 -20.09 36.51 14.25
N ASP A 102 -20.13 36.26 12.95
CA ASP A 102 -21.02 36.92 12.00
C ASP A 102 -22.07 35.93 11.47
N GLU A 103 -23.34 36.34 11.47
CA GLU A 103 -24.45 35.45 11.10
C GLU A 103 -24.36 34.96 9.64
N GLU A 104 -23.81 35.76 8.73
CA GLU A 104 -23.65 35.36 7.34
C GLU A 104 -22.49 34.37 7.17
N ALA A 105 -21.40 34.54 7.93
CA ALA A 105 -20.30 33.59 7.98
C ALA A 105 -20.73 32.23 8.55
N GLU A 106 -21.56 32.23 9.61
CA GLU A 106 -22.14 30.99 10.17
C GLU A 106 -23.03 30.26 9.16
N LYS A 107 -23.94 30.97 8.47
CA LYS A 107 -24.79 30.38 7.41
C LYS A 107 -23.96 29.81 6.27
N LEU A 108 -22.86 30.46 5.90
CA LEU A 108 -21.96 29.96 4.87
C LEU A 108 -21.26 28.67 5.31
N ALA A 109 -20.80 28.60 6.57
CA ALA A 109 -20.20 27.39 7.12
C ALA A 109 -21.19 26.20 7.12
N ASP A 110 -22.46 26.45 7.48
CA ASP A 110 -23.52 25.44 7.41
C ASP A 110 -23.76 24.93 5.98
N ALA A 111 -23.81 25.85 5.01
CA ALA A 111 -23.95 25.48 3.59
C ALA A 111 -22.76 24.64 3.10
N ILE A 112 -21.53 25.00 3.49
CA ILE A 112 -20.32 24.24 3.17
C ILE A 112 -20.38 22.85 3.81
N ASN A 113 -20.81 22.73 5.07
CA ASN A 113 -20.95 21.44 5.75
C ASN A 113 -21.95 20.53 5.04
N ALA A 114 -23.06 21.07 4.53
CA ALA A 114 -24.05 20.31 3.77
C ALA A 114 -23.45 19.74 2.47
N GLU A 115 -22.78 20.59 1.67
CA GLU A 115 -22.11 20.17 0.44
C GLU A 115 -20.94 19.20 0.71
N PHE A 116 -20.18 19.42 1.78
CA PHE A 116 -19.08 18.54 2.18
C PHE A 116 -19.59 17.14 2.55
N ALA A 117 -20.67 17.04 3.32
CA ALA A 117 -21.28 15.77 3.67
C ALA A 117 -21.72 14.98 2.43
N ASP A 118 -22.33 15.67 1.46
CA ASP A 118 -22.73 15.05 0.19
C ASP A 118 -21.53 14.60 -0.65
N ALA A 119 -20.49 15.43 -0.75
CA ALA A 119 -19.25 15.08 -1.42
C ALA A 119 -18.58 13.85 -0.79
N CYS A 120 -18.49 13.77 0.54
CA CYS A 120 -17.95 12.63 1.26
C CYS A 120 -18.72 11.33 0.98
N ARG A 121 -20.05 11.43 0.93
CA ARG A 121 -20.93 10.30 0.63
C ARG A 121 -20.77 9.81 -0.80
N LEU A 122 -20.73 10.72 -1.78
CA LEU A 122 -20.61 10.39 -3.20
C LEU A 122 -19.21 9.87 -3.57
N SER A 123 -18.17 10.34 -2.89
CA SER A 123 -16.77 9.95 -3.13
C SER A 123 -16.33 8.68 -2.39
N ASN A 124 -17.21 8.06 -1.59
CA ASN A 124 -16.85 6.94 -0.70
C ASN A 124 -15.66 7.26 0.22
N LEU A 125 -15.56 8.51 0.72
CA LEU A 125 -14.45 8.94 1.57
C LEU A 125 -14.26 8.01 2.79
N ASN A 126 -15.37 7.51 3.33
CA ASN A 126 -15.36 6.57 4.46
C ASN A 126 -14.64 5.26 4.16
N LYS A 127 -14.70 4.78 2.92
CA LYS A 127 -13.97 3.57 2.49
C LYS A 127 -12.48 3.88 2.34
N ALA A 128 -12.15 4.97 1.66
CA ALA A 128 -10.76 5.41 1.52
C ALA A 128 -10.07 5.63 2.88
N ARG A 129 -10.78 6.23 3.85
CA ARG A 129 -10.30 6.41 5.22
C ARG A 129 -10.06 5.08 5.94
N SER A 130 -10.98 4.11 5.82
CA SER A 130 -10.79 2.77 6.39
C SER A 130 -9.58 2.05 5.79
N ASP A 131 -9.37 2.18 4.48
CA ASP A 131 -8.27 1.50 3.79
C ASP A 131 -6.92 2.10 4.20
N ALA A 132 -6.82 3.43 4.22
CA ALA A 132 -5.63 4.11 4.72
C ALA A 132 -5.35 3.75 6.18
N TYR A 133 -6.36 3.75 7.05
CA TYR A 133 -6.16 3.37 8.46
C TYR A 133 -5.73 1.90 8.61
N ALA A 134 -6.26 1.00 7.77
CA ALA A 134 -5.84 -0.39 7.76
C ALA A 134 -4.36 -0.55 7.36
N GLU A 135 -3.90 0.20 6.35
CA GLU A 135 -2.48 0.18 5.95
C GLU A 135 -1.58 0.75 7.06
N GLN A 136 -1.98 1.85 7.71
CA GLN A 136 -1.24 2.41 8.85
C GLN A 136 -1.10 1.42 10.00
N ILE A 137 -2.18 0.73 10.36
CA ILE A 137 -2.17 -0.20 11.50
C ILE A 137 -1.43 -1.50 11.17
N LYS A 138 -1.48 -1.97 9.91
CA LYS A 138 -0.80 -3.20 9.48
C LYS A 138 0.68 -2.96 9.16
N ALA A 139 0.96 -2.03 8.26
CA ALA A 139 2.28 -1.81 7.66
C ALA A 139 3.01 -0.59 8.23
N GLY A 140 2.33 0.28 8.97
CA GLY A 140 2.92 1.50 9.56
C GLY A 140 2.88 2.73 8.65
N LEU A 141 2.25 2.65 7.48
CA LEU A 141 2.15 3.74 6.51
C LEU A 141 0.87 3.62 5.67
N SER A 142 0.35 4.74 5.17
CA SER A 142 -0.74 4.83 4.17
C SER A 142 -0.48 5.95 3.18
#